data_AF-A0A016W4S7-F1
#
_entry.id   AF-A0A016W4S7-F1
#
_cell.length_a   1.000
_cell.length_b   1.000
_cell.length_c   1.000
_cell.angle_alpha   90.00
_cell.angle_beta   90.00
_cell.angle_gamma   90.00
#
_symmetry.space_group_name_H-M   'P 1'
#
loop_
_entity.id
_entity.type
_entity.pdbx_description
1 polymer ?
#
loop_
_entity_poly.entity_id
_entity_poly.type
_entity_poly.pdbx_seq_one_letter_code
_entity_poly.pdbx_strand_id
1 'polypeptide(L)'
;MKVLLVLLFCIVICDARSVPHYITDEERCSARLPSGFICANVFKGFTFNVKTKKCEPFTTNLCKKPLNAFATLEECKKRNLLKD
;
A
#
# COMPACT_ATOMS: atom_id res chain seq x y z
N MET A 1 -32.41 1.22 31.42
CA MET A 1 -32.60 0.70 30.04
C MET A 1 -31.74 1.41 28.98
N LYS A 2 -31.61 2.74 29.00
CA LYS A 2 -30.77 3.49 28.04
C LYS A 2 -29.26 3.20 28.15
N VAL A 3 -28.76 2.98 29.36
CA VAL A 3 -27.35 2.65 29.63
C VAL A 3 -26.95 1.30 29.02
N LEU A 4 -27.84 0.30 29.06
CA LEU A 4 -27.59 -1.01 28.44
C LEU A 4 -27.50 -0.91 26.92
N LEU A 5 -28.36 -0.08 26.31
CA LEU A 5 -28.31 0.20 24.86
C LEU A 5 -27.00 0.90 24.47
N VAL A 6 -26.57 1.90 25.25
CA VAL A 6 -25.30 2.61 24.98
C VAL A 6 -24.10 1.66 25.06
N LEU A 7 -24.04 0.77 26.06
CA LEU A 7 -22.96 -0.20 26.20
C LEU A 7 -22.92 -1.22 25.04
N LEU A 8 -24.07 -1.72 24.60
CA LEU A 8 -24.16 -2.63 23.46
C LEU A 8 -23.71 -1.95 22.15
N PHE A 9 -24.12 -0.70 21.94
CA PHE A 9 -23.64 0.11 20.80
C PHE A 9 -22.13 0.34 20.84
N CYS A 10 -21.56 0.63 22.02
CA CYS A 10 -20.11 0.82 22.17
C CYS A 10 -19.30 -0.45 21.84
N ILE A 11 -19.77 -1.63 22.25
CA ILE A 11 -19.11 -2.91 21.95
C ILE A 11 -19.14 -3.19 20.45
N VAL A 12 -20.30 -3.03 19.80
CA VAL A 12 -20.45 -3.24 18.34
C VAL A 12 -19.59 -2.27 17.52
N ILE A 13 -19.45 -1.00 17.96
CA ILE A 13 -18.57 -0.03 17.30
C ILE A 13 -17.08 -0.38 17.50
N CYS A 14 -16.70 -0.99 18.63
CA CYS A 14 -15.32 -1.35 18.92
C CYS A 14 -14.82 -2.51 18.04
N ASP A 15 -15.65 -3.55 17.84
CA ASP A 15 -15.31 -4.69 16.97
C ASP A 15 -15.25 -4.33 15.48
N ALA A 16 -16.03 -3.34 15.03
CA ALA A 16 -15.99 -2.88 13.63
C ALA A 16 -14.66 -2.18 13.25
N ARG A 17 -13.80 -1.84 14.22
CA ARG A 17 -12.55 -1.08 14.00
C ARG A 17 -11.30 -1.94 13.84
N SER A 18 -11.38 -3.25 14.06
CA SER A 18 -10.20 -4.13 14.14
C SER A 18 -9.90 -4.91 12.85
N VAL A 19 -10.61 -4.67 11.75
CA VAL A 19 -10.31 -5.34 10.46
C VAL A 19 -8.87 -4.98 10.05
N PRO A 20 -7.95 -5.96 9.95
CA PRO A 20 -6.61 -5.70 9.48
C PRO A 20 -6.68 -5.16 8.06
N HIS A 21 -6.18 -3.95 7.82
CA HIS A 21 -6.12 -3.38 6.48
C HIS A 21 -5.06 -4.13 5.66
N TYR A 22 -5.46 -5.23 5.01
CA TYR A 22 -4.60 -5.98 4.10
C TYR A 22 -4.46 -5.18 2.79
N ILE A 23 -3.27 -4.63 2.55
CA ILE A 23 -2.97 -3.92 1.31
C ILE A 23 -2.94 -4.94 0.16
N THR A 24 -3.86 -4.79 -0.78
CA THR A 24 -3.98 -5.64 -1.97
C THR A 24 -2.84 -5.37 -2.97
N ASP A 25 -2.62 -6.31 -3.90
CA ASP A 25 -1.69 -6.09 -5.01
C ASP A 25 -2.17 -4.91 -5.90
N GLU A 26 -3.49 -4.71 -6.02
CA GLU A 26 -4.08 -3.59 -6.75
C GLU A 26 -3.71 -2.23 -6.14
N GLU A 27 -3.94 -2.07 -4.84
CA GLU A 27 -3.57 -0.85 -4.12
C GLU A 27 -2.05 -0.62 -4.14
N ARG A 28 -1.26 -1.69 -3.96
CA ARG A 28 0.21 -1.58 -3.92
C ARG A 28 0.78 -1.17 -5.28
N CYS A 29 0.31 -1.75 -6.38
CA CYS A 29 0.83 -1.50 -7.73
C CYS A 29 0.23 -0.28 -8.42
N SER A 30 -0.91 0.23 -7.96
CA SER A 30 -1.51 1.49 -8.42
C SER A 30 -1.06 2.71 -7.62
N ALA A 31 -0.44 2.52 -6.44
CA ALA A 31 0.07 3.59 -5.61
C ALA A 31 1.09 4.46 -6.37
N ARG A 32 0.86 5.77 -6.36
CA ARG A 32 1.77 6.75 -6.95
C ARG A 32 3.03 6.86 -6.11
N LEU A 33 4.17 7.06 -6.77
CA LEU A 33 5.38 7.46 -6.07
C LEU A 33 5.16 8.86 -5.47
N PRO A 34 5.39 9.06 -4.15
CA PRO A 34 5.24 10.35 -3.53
C PRO A 34 6.17 11.39 -4.19
N SER A 35 5.64 12.58 -4.47
CA SER A 35 6.40 13.74 -4.93
C SER A 35 6.33 14.84 -3.87
N GLY A 36 7.47 15.29 -3.32
CA GLY A 36 7.51 16.54 -2.55
C GLY A 36 8.26 16.52 -1.22
N PHE A 37 8.37 15.38 -0.52
CA PHE A 37 9.15 15.28 0.72
C PHE A 37 10.41 14.43 0.51
N ILE A 38 11.49 15.12 0.14
CA ILE A 38 12.80 14.52 -0.04
C ILE A 38 13.46 14.37 1.34
N CYS A 39 13.85 13.14 1.68
CA CYS A 39 14.65 12.82 2.87
C CYS A 39 15.93 12.08 2.44
N ALA A 40 16.86 11.85 3.37
CA ALA A 40 18.16 11.25 3.09
C ALA A 40 18.16 9.74 2.75
N ASN A 41 17.00 9.06 2.78
CA ASN A 41 16.94 7.64 2.42
C ASN A 41 16.76 7.47 0.92
N VAL A 42 17.68 6.73 0.30
CA VAL A 42 17.63 6.36 -1.11
C VAL A 42 16.92 5.00 -1.24
N PHE A 43 15.81 4.98 -1.97
CA PHE A 43 15.14 3.75 -2.38
C PHE A 43 15.38 3.49 -3.85
N LYS A 44 15.91 2.31 -4.17
CA LYS A 44 16.14 1.82 -5.52
C LYS A 44 15.54 0.43 -5.71
N GLY A 45 15.17 0.09 -6.93
CA GLY A 45 14.56 -1.20 -7.26
C GLY A 45 13.64 -1.08 -8.47
N PHE A 46 12.47 -1.72 -8.39
CA PHE A 46 11.46 -1.71 -9.45
C PHE A 46 10.11 -1.18 -8.94
N THR A 47 9.39 -0.46 -9.81
CA THR A 47 8.02 0.01 -9.59
C THR A 47 7.13 -0.49 -10.73
N PHE A 48 5.85 -0.78 -10.46
CA PHE A 48 4.92 -1.18 -11.51
C PHE A 48 4.28 0.06 -12.16
N ASN A 49 4.49 0.21 -13.47
CA ASN A 49 3.86 1.25 -14.25
C ASN A 49 2.54 0.72 -14.84
N VAL A 50 1.42 1.21 -14.30
CA VAL A 50 0.07 0.80 -14.71
C VAL A 50 -0.28 1.18 -16.15
N LYS A 51 0.39 2.18 -16.74
CA LYS A 51 0.15 2.63 -18.12
C LYS A 51 0.85 1.71 -19.12
N THR A 52 2.11 1.37 -18.85
CA THR A 52 2.91 0.49 -19.73
C THR A 52 2.71 -0.99 -19.39
N LYS A 53 2.08 -1.29 -18.25
CA LYS A 53 1.91 -2.62 -17.66
C LYS A 53 3.24 -3.34 -17.44
N LYS A 54 4.30 -2.59 -17.13
CA LYS A 54 5.66 -3.10 -16.95
C LYS A 54 6.24 -2.72 -15.60
N CYS A 55 7.14 -3.55 -15.12
CA CYS A 55 8.01 -3.24 -13.99
C CYS A 55 9.21 -2.44 -14.50
N GLU A 56 9.38 -1.22 -13.99
CA GLU A 56 10.39 -0.28 -14.45
C GLU A 56 11.37 0.02 -13.30
N PRO A 57 12.68 0.12 -13.57
CA PRO A 57 13.63 0.49 -12.54
C PRO A 57 13.34 1.91 -12.05
N PHE A 58 13.52 2.15 -10.75
CA PHE A 58 13.36 3.46 -10.15
C PHE A 58 14.45 3.74 -9.13
N THR A 59 14.69 5.03 -8.88
CA THR A 59 15.47 5.52 -7.74
C THR A 59 14.81 6.80 -7.23
N THR A 60 14.60 6.90 -5.92
CA THR A 60 13.95 8.03 -5.29
C THR A 60 14.54 8.31 -3.91
N ASN A 61 14.40 9.56 -3.46
CA ASN A 61 14.84 10.01 -2.15
C ASN A 61 13.60 10.37 -1.34
N LEU A 62 13.21 9.53 -0.39
CA LEU A 62 11.97 9.68 0.37
C LEU A 62 12.18 9.33 1.84
N CYS A 63 11.28 9.79 2.69
CA CYS A 63 11.37 9.49 4.12
C CYS A 63 10.95 8.05 4.41
N LYS A 64 10.06 7.48 3.58
CA LYS A 64 9.52 6.13 3.70
C LYS A 64 9.56 5.41 2.36
N LYS A 65 9.72 4.10 2.39
CA LYS A 65 9.67 3.25 1.20
C LYS A 65 8.28 3.39 0.55
N PRO A 66 8.19 3.70 -0.75
CA PRO A 66 6.92 3.68 -1.47
C PRO A 66 6.25 2.32 -1.39
N LEU A 67 4.92 2.28 -1.40
CA LEU A 67 4.18 1.01 -1.49
C LEU A 67 4.48 0.30 -2.82
N ASN A 68 4.51 1.07 -3.91
CA ASN A 68 4.85 0.60 -5.26
C ASN A 68 6.38 0.55 -5.46
N ALA A 69 7.10 -0.18 -4.59
CA ALA A 69 8.54 -0.34 -4.65
C ALA A 69 8.97 -1.78 -4.26
N PHE A 70 9.58 -2.47 -5.22
CA PHE A 70 10.02 -3.86 -5.10
C PHE A 70 11.54 -3.95 -5.21
N ALA A 71 12.15 -4.88 -4.47
CA ALA A 71 13.61 -5.01 -4.45
C ALA A 71 14.14 -5.65 -5.75
N THR A 72 13.35 -6.53 -6.36
CA THR A 72 13.71 -7.28 -7.57
C THR A 72 12.62 -7.18 -8.63
N LEU A 73 13.01 -7.42 -9.89
CA LEU A 73 12.09 -7.48 -11.02
C LEU A 73 11.06 -8.60 -10.82
N GLU A 74 11.49 -9.75 -10.32
CA GLU A 74 10.63 -10.92 -10.11
C GLU A 74 9.57 -10.67 -9.01
N GLU A 75 9.93 -9.97 -7.92
CA GLU A 75 8.97 -9.56 -6.90
C GLU A 75 7.89 -8.64 -7.49
N CYS A 76 8.30 -7.67 -8.32
CA CYS A 76 7.37 -6.77 -9.00
C CYS A 76 6.42 -7.51 -9.94
N LYS A 77 6.95 -8.41 -10.78
CA LYS A 77 6.14 -9.21 -11.72
C LYS A 77 5.13 -10.10 -11.01
N LYS A 78 5.51 -10.74 -9.89
CA LYS A 78 4.62 -11.62 -9.13
C LYS A 78 3.40 -10.89 -8.55
N ARG A 79 3.51 -9.59 -8.31
CA ARG A 79 2.47 -8.73 -7.71
C ARG A 79 1.79 -7.81 -8.72
N ASN A 80 2.01 -8.00 -10.03
CA ASN A 80 1.43 -7.15 -11.05
C ASN A 80 -0.11 -7.32 -11.17
N LEU A 81 -0.74 -6.41 -11.91
CA LEU A 81 -2.20 -6.41 -12.15
C LEU A 81 -2.63 -7.33 -13.31
N LEU A 82 -1.77 -8.24 -13.77
CA LEU A 82 -2.02 -9.10 -14.93
C LEU A 82 -2.30 -10.55 -14.52
N LYS A 83 -3.00 -10.74 -13.40
CA LYS A 83 -3.46 -12.07 -13.01
C LYS A 83 -4.76 -12.36 -13.75
N ASP A 84 -4.69 -13.27 -14.73
CA ASP A 84 -5.86 -13.95 -15.29
C ASP A 84 -6.54 -14.82 -14.21
#